data_AF-A0A350X3V0-F1
#
_entry.id   AF-A0A350X3V0-F1
#
_cell.length_a   1.000
_cell.length_b   1.000
_cell.length_c   1.000
_cell.angle_alpha   90.00
_cell.angle_beta   90.00
_cell.angle_gamma   90.00
#
_symmetry.space_group_name_H-M   'P 1'
#
loop_
_entity.id
_entity.type
_entity.pdbx_description
1 polymer ?
#
loop_
_entity_poly.entity_id
_entity_poly.type
_entity_poly.pdbx_seq_one_letter_code
_entity_poly.pdbx_strand_id
1 'polypeptide(L)'
;MHLGNDLVRIVENSFVETHSEIVCEFDKKKGSIIASHFVSKIGATIYQQCFSQEAGYALNGLNISEDGKWSHKDFLVDCSITNMTPIVSKAKQKVISVHSSMSVAIESVGDPGLISFGKHFGKLLCIKSDNCLFLNAVNQRTKSRRTQYIDHRLNQMLQLLNSQPAVSTAFYVVFWPSPHDHLWDNFSKEILVNWIEAYEITQNRQTLKYEFKKLT
;
A
#
# COMPACT_ATOMS: atom_id res chain seq x y z
N MET A 1 -3.82 16.42 -0.94
CA MET A 1 -4.77 15.33 -0.64
C MET A 1 -4.30 14.59 0.59
N HIS A 2 -5.20 14.28 1.52
CA HIS A 2 -4.90 13.54 2.75
C HIS A 2 -5.64 12.21 2.70
N LEU A 3 -4.92 11.09 2.50
CA LEU A 3 -5.55 9.76 2.37
C LEU A 3 -6.31 9.33 3.64
N GLY A 4 -5.96 9.91 4.79
CA GLY A 4 -6.37 9.42 6.11
C GLY A 4 -7.88 9.24 6.37
N ASN A 5 -8.77 10.05 5.78
CA ASN A 5 -10.20 9.98 6.10
C ASN A 5 -10.93 8.80 5.44
N ASP A 6 -10.45 8.34 4.28
CA ASP A 6 -11.10 7.28 3.51
C ASP A 6 -10.25 6.00 3.43
N LEU A 7 -9.02 6.02 3.94
CA LEU A 7 -8.06 4.92 3.78
C LEU A 7 -8.60 3.58 4.32
N VAL A 8 -9.19 3.57 5.52
CA VAL A 8 -9.76 2.35 6.10
C VAL A 8 -10.81 1.76 5.16
N ARG A 9 -11.80 2.57 4.77
CA ARG A 9 -12.87 2.17 3.85
C ARG A 9 -12.32 1.70 2.49
N ILE A 10 -11.33 2.38 1.93
CA ILE A 10 -10.68 2.00 0.67
C ILE A 10 -10.07 0.60 0.78
N VAL A 11 -9.34 0.33 1.86
CA VAL A 11 -8.68 -0.95 2.07
C VAL A 11 -9.69 -2.06 2.35
N GLU A 12 -10.70 -1.81 3.17
CA GLU A 12 -11.76 -2.78 3.45
C GLU A 12 -12.56 -3.16 2.20
N ASN A 13 -12.99 -2.18 1.41
CA ASN A 13 -13.70 -2.45 0.15
C ASN A 13 -12.81 -3.21 -0.84
N SER A 14 -11.56 -2.77 -1.00
CA SER A 14 -10.60 -3.45 -1.88
C SER A 14 -10.34 -4.89 -1.42
N PHE A 15 -10.31 -5.14 -0.11
CA PHE A 15 -10.18 -6.47 0.46
C PHE A 15 -11.41 -7.34 0.16
N VAL A 16 -12.61 -6.80 0.40
CA VAL A 16 -13.87 -7.52 0.17
C VAL A 16 -14.04 -7.91 -1.29
N GLU A 17 -13.74 -7.00 -2.21
CA GLU A 17 -13.78 -7.25 -3.65
C GLU A 17 -12.75 -8.31 -4.05
N THR A 18 -11.49 -8.12 -3.63
CA THR A 18 -10.40 -9.08 -3.89
C THR A 18 -10.74 -10.48 -3.39
N HIS A 19 -11.25 -10.60 -2.16
CA HIS A 19 -11.66 -11.87 -1.57
C HIS A 19 -12.81 -12.52 -2.36
N SER A 20 -13.74 -11.73 -2.89
CA SER A 20 -14.90 -12.25 -3.63
C SER A 20 -14.53 -12.68 -5.05
N GLU A 21 -13.65 -11.93 -5.73
CA GLU A 21 -13.10 -12.28 -7.05
C GLU A 21 -12.26 -13.57 -7.00
N ILE A 22 -11.43 -13.72 -5.95
CA ILE A 22 -10.47 -14.82 -5.85
C ILE A 22 -11.10 -16.15 -5.44
N VAL A 23 -12.16 -16.12 -4.63
CA VAL A 23 -12.94 -17.33 -4.30
C VAL A 23 -13.67 -17.89 -5.53
N CYS A 24 -13.91 -17.07 -6.56
CA CYS A 24 -14.64 -17.48 -7.76
C CYS A 24 -13.75 -17.91 -8.95
N GLU A 25 -12.55 -17.34 -9.11
CA GLU A 25 -11.78 -17.50 -10.36
C GLU A 25 -10.37 -18.10 -10.19
N PHE A 26 -9.83 -18.16 -8.98
CA PHE A 26 -8.41 -18.46 -8.74
C PHE A 26 -8.18 -19.66 -7.84
N ASP A 27 -8.80 -20.79 -8.19
CA ASP A 27 -8.87 -22.02 -7.38
C ASP A 27 -7.53 -22.67 -7.00
N LYS A 28 -6.36 -22.15 -7.44
CA LYS A 28 -5.01 -22.69 -7.16
C LYS A 28 -3.86 -21.68 -7.14
N LYS A 29 -4.09 -20.39 -6.90
CA LYS A 29 -2.99 -19.40 -6.97
C LYS A 29 -2.19 -19.27 -5.66
N LYS A 30 -0.87 -19.06 -5.80
CA LYS A 30 0.06 -18.77 -4.69
C LYS A 30 -0.37 -17.48 -4.00
N GLY A 31 -0.32 -17.42 -2.66
CA GLY A 31 -0.69 -16.25 -1.86
C GLY A 31 -0.04 -14.93 -2.32
N SER A 32 1.13 -15.00 -2.96
CA SER A 32 1.79 -13.82 -3.55
C SER A 32 0.98 -13.17 -4.68
N ILE A 33 0.25 -13.93 -5.49
CA ILE A 33 -0.57 -13.36 -6.57
C ILE A 33 -1.79 -12.65 -5.98
N ILE A 34 -2.42 -13.27 -4.97
CA ILE A 34 -3.55 -12.69 -4.24
C ILE A 34 -3.12 -11.37 -3.58
N ALA A 35 -1.96 -11.36 -2.91
CA ALA A 35 -1.42 -10.18 -2.27
C ALA A 35 -1.16 -9.05 -3.27
N SER A 36 -0.61 -9.36 -4.44
CA SER A 36 -0.36 -8.32 -5.45
C SER A 36 -1.64 -7.83 -6.12
N HIS A 37 -2.65 -8.70 -6.30
CA HIS A 37 -3.96 -8.30 -6.84
C HIS A 37 -4.64 -7.31 -5.89
N PHE A 38 -4.62 -7.61 -4.59
CA PHE A 38 -5.09 -6.71 -3.55
C PHE A 38 -4.42 -5.33 -3.60
N VAL A 39 -3.10 -5.29 -3.74
CA VAL A 39 -2.33 -4.02 -3.80
C VAL A 39 -2.69 -3.22 -5.06
N SER A 40 -2.82 -3.90 -6.20
CA SER A 40 -3.24 -3.28 -7.46
C SER A 40 -4.65 -2.70 -7.34
N LYS A 41 -5.57 -3.44 -6.69
CA LYS A 41 -6.94 -2.99 -6.39
C LYS A 41 -6.95 -1.73 -5.51
N ILE A 42 -6.16 -1.70 -4.45
CA ILE A 42 -6.02 -0.49 -3.61
C ILE A 42 -5.54 0.70 -4.43
N GLY A 43 -4.50 0.50 -5.25
CA GLY A 43 -3.98 1.55 -6.14
C GLY A 43 -5.03 2.08 -7.10
N ALA A 44 -5.79 1.18 -7.74
CA ALA A 44 -6.89 1.51 -8.63
C ALA A 44 -8.00 2.29 -7.90
N THR A 45 -8.40 1.84 -6.71
CA THR A 45 -9.44 2.50 -5.91
C THR A 45 -9.00 3.92 -5.50
N ILE A 46 -7.77 4.10 -5.01
CA ILE A 46 -7.24 5.43 -4.67
C ILE A 46 -7.22 6.32 -5.92
N TYR A 47 -6.74 5.80 -7.05
CA TYR A 47 -6.74 6.56 -8.31
C TYR A 47 -8.15 6.97 -8.73
N GLN A 48 -9.10 6.04 -8.71
CA GLN A 48 -10.49 6.30 -9.11
C GLN A 48 -11.15 7.34 -8.21
N GLN A 49 -11.05 7.18 -6.89
CA GLN A 49 -11.73 8.05 -5.94
C GLN A 49 -11.09 9.43 -5.84
N CYS A 50 -9.77 9.52 -6.03
CA CYS A 50 -9.04 10.73 -5.68
C CYS A 50 -8.40 11.45 -6.87
N PHE A 51 -8.21 10.80 -8.02
CA PHE A 51 -7.46 11.36 -9.15
C PHE A 51 -8.12 11.20 -10.53
N SER A 52 -9.09 10.30 -10.72
CA SER A 52 -9.62 9.98 -12.06
C SER A 52 -10.30 11.14 -12.78
N GLN A 53 -10.79 12.13 -12.03
CA GLN A 53 -11.41 13.33 -12.58
C GLN A 53 -10.39 14.44 -12.87
N GLU A 54 -9.15 14.29 -12.41
CA GLU A 54 -8.08 15.27 -12.60
C GLU A 54 -7.24 14.89 -13.82
N ALA A 55 -7.23 15.79 -14.81
CA ALA A 55 -6.34 15.62 -15.95
C ALA A 55 -4.87 15.66 -15.51
N GLY A 56 -4.05 14.77 -16.07
CA GLY A 56 -2.62 14.75 -15.81
C GLY A 56 -2.18 13.81 -14.69
N TYR A 57 -3.02 12.87 -14.23
CA TYR A 57 -2.57 11.80 -13.33
C TYR A 57 -2.57 10.43 -14.00
N ALA A 58 -1.54 9.63 -13.69
CA ALA A 58 -1.42 8.26 -14.15
C ALA A 58 -1.26 7.29 -12.97
N LEU A 59 -2.03 6.21 -12.99
CA LEU A 59 -1.79 5.03 -12.15
C LEU A 59 -0.69 4.17 -12.79
N ASN A 60 0.32 3.83 -12.00
CA ASN A 60 1.45 2.99 -12.42
C ASN A 60 1.58 1.87 -11.41
N GLY A 61 1.70 0.63 -11.84
CA GLY A 61 1.81 -0.45 -10.87
C GLY A 61 1.86 -1.82 -11.50
N LEU A 62 1.83 -2.81 -10.62
CA LEU A 62 1.68 -4.21 -10.99
C LEU A 62 0.33 -4.43 -11.69
N ASN A 63 0.37 -4.47 -13.02
CA ASN A 63 -0.68 -5.13 -13.76
C ASN A 63 -0.42 -6.63 -13.66
N ILE A 64 -1.30 -7.29 -12.90
CA ILE A 64 -1.40 -8.75 -12.93
C ILE A 64 -2.39 -9.04 -14.04
N SER A 65 -1.93 -9.64 -15.13
CA SER A 65 -2.84 -10.16 -16.15
C SER A 65 -3.70 -11.26 -15.53
N GLU A 66 -4.86 -11.54 -16.14
CA GLU A 66 -5.81 -12.55 -15.66
C GLU A 66 -5.13 -13.93 -15.45
N ASP A 67 -4.14 -14.27 -16.29
CA ASP A 67 -3.32 -15.49 -16.18
C ASP A 67 -2.28 -15.46 -15.03
N GLY A 68 -2.21 -14.38 -14.25
CA GLY A 68 -1.31 -14.22 -13.11
C GLY A 68 0.12 -13.83 -13.48
N LYS A 69 0.38 -13.43 -14.73
CA LYS A 69 1.68 -12.91 -15.14
C LYS A 69 1.85 -11.46 -14.71
N TRP A 70 3.09 -11.13 -14.39
CA TRP A 70 3.50 -9.82 -13.92
C TRP A 70 4.01 -9.04 -15.12
N SER A 71 3.42 -7.88 -15.44
CA SER A 71 4.09 -6.94 -16.33
C SER A 71 5.28 -6.34 -15.58
N HIS A 72 6.47 -6.35 -16.18
CA HIS A 72 7.66 -5.74 -15.57
C HIS A 72 7.41 -4.27 -15.20
N LYS A 73 7.96 -3.86 -14.06
CA LYS A 73 7.77 -2.53 -13.47
C LYS A 73 8.80 -1.55 -14.02
N ASP A 74 8.35 -0.38 -14.46
CA ASP A 74 9.21 0.80 -14.65
C ASP A 74 9.50 1.55 -13.34
N PHE A 75 8.77 1.22 -12.26
CA PHE A 75 8.85 1.90 -10.97
C PHE A 75 9.31 1.00 -9.82
N LEU A 76 10.01 1.60 -8.85
CA LEU A 76 10.62 0.91 -7.69
C LEU A 76 9.58 0.31 -6.71
N VAL A 77 8.36 0.83 -6.72
CA VAL A 77 7.27 0.46 -5.80
C VAL A 77 6.25 -0.48 -6.44
N ASP A 78 5.40 -1.12 -5.63
CA ASP A 78 4.30 -1.97 -6.09
C ASP A 78 3.24 -1.21 -6.87
N CYS A 79 2.89 0.00 -6.41
CA CYS A 79 1.99 0.89 -7.12
C CYS A 79 2.33 2.36 -6.82
N SER A 80 2.12 3.24 -7.78
CA SER A 80 2.26 4.68 -7.63
C SER A 80 1.25 5.46 -8.45
N ILE A 81 0.89 6.63 -7.96
CA ILE A 81 0.08 7.60 -8.69
C ILE A 81 0.97 8.82 -8.93
N THR A 82 1.18 9.16 -10.20
CA THR A 82 2.12 10.22 -10.61
C THR A 82 1.39 11.32 -11.36
N ASN A 83 1.87 12.55 -11.16
CA ASN A 83 1.50 13.70 -11.98
C ASN A 83 2.30 13.65 -13.28
N MET A 84 1.61 13.95 -14.39
CA MET A 84 2.08 13.91 -15.75
C MET A 84 2.09 15.33 -16.30
N THR A 85 3.27 15.82 -16.64
CA THR A 85 3.44 17.15 -17.24
C THR A 85 3.67 17.03 -18.75
N PRO A 86 2.91 17.74 -19.58
CA PRO A 86 3.15 17.78 -21.01
C PRO A 86 4.42 18.59 -21.31
N ILE A 87 5.34 18.00 -22.07
CA ILE A 87 6.52 18.69 -22.60
C ILE A 87 6.55 18.60 -24.13
N VAL A 88 7.04 19.65 -24.78
CA VAL A 88 7.21 19.67 -26.23
C VAL A 88 8.53 19.01 -26.58
N SER A 89 8.48 17.84 -27.20
CA SER A 89 9.68 17.20 -27.72
C SER A 89 10.18 17.94 -28.96
N LYS A 90 11.30 18.67 -28.82
CA LYS A 90 11.97 19.33 -29.97
C LYS A 90 12.32 18.34 -31.09
N ALA A 91 12.66 17.10 -30.72
CA ALA A 91 13.03 16.04 -31.67
C ALA A 91 11.85 15.47 -32.46
N LYS A 92 10.65 15.43 -31.88
CA LYS A 92 9.46 14.82 -32.50
C LYS A 92 8.39 15.83 -32.93
N GLN A 93 8.57 17.12 -32.64
CA GLN A 93 7.57 18.18 -32.78
C GLN A 93 6.19 17.77 -32.23
N LYS A 94 6.19 16.99 -31.15
CA LYS A 94 4.99 16.43 -30.51
C LYS A 94 5.02 16.71 -29.02
N VAL A 95 3.84 16.95 -28.46
CA VAL A 95 3.63 16.97 -27.01
C VAL A 95 3.71 15.53 -26.51
N ILE A 96 4.57 15.29 -25.53
CA ILE A 96 4.65 14.03 -24.80
C ILE A 96 4.39 14.31 -23.32
N SER A 97 3.75 13.37 -22.61
CA SER A 97 3.54 13.47 -21.17
C SER A 97 4.68 12.77 -20.44
N VAL A 98 5.27 13.43 -19.44
CA VAL A 98 6.33 12.87 -18.59
C VAL A 98 5.92 12.89 -17.13
N HIS A 99 6.32 11.88 -16.38
CA HIS A 99 6.11 11.83 -14.92
C HIS A 99 6.93 12.95 -14.25
N SER A 100 6.28 13.88 -13.56
CA SER A 100 6.92 15.04 -12.93
C SER A 100 7.04 14.92 -11.41
N SER A 101 6.04 14.31 -10.76
CA SER A 101 6.06 14.02 -9.33
C SER A 101 5.23 12.77 -8.99
N MET A 102 5.48 12.20 -7.81
CA MET A 102 4.69 11.10 -7.26
C MET A 102 3.79 11.65 -6.15
N SER A 103 2.48 11.47 -6.30
CA SER A 103 1.51 11.88 -5.29
C SER A 103 1.18 10.77 -4.30
N VAL A 104 1.25 9.52 -4.73
CA VAL A 104 1.09 8.34 -3.86
C VAL A 104 2.14 7.29 -4.23
N ALA A 105 2.83 6.77 -3.22
CA ALA A 105 3.69 5.60 -3.31
C ALA A 105 3.09 4.48 -2.45
N ILE A 106 2.90 3.30 -3.00
CA ILE A 106 2.32 2.15 -2.30
C ILE A 106 3.31 0.98 -2.39
N GLU A 107 3.70 0.46 -1.23
CA GLU A 107 4.50 -0.75 -1.13
C GLU A 107 3.80 -1.74 -0.19
N SER A 108 3.89 -3.02 -0.52
CA SER A 108 3.31 -4.08 0.29
C SER A 108 4.31 -5.17 0.62
N VAL A 109 4.07 -5.82 1.75
CA VAL A 109 4.68 -7.09 2.10
C VAL A 109 3.57 -8.09 2.41
N GLY A 110 3.49 -9.13 1.58
CA GLY A 110 2.54 -10.24 1.76
C GLY A 110 2.97 -11.25 2.82
N ASP A 111 4.28 -11.36 3.10
CA ASP A 111 4.84 -12.21 4.14
C ASP A 111 5.15 -11.41 5.44
N PRO A 112 4.94 -11.99 6.62
CA PRO A 112 5.13 -11.25 7.88
C PRO A 112 6.61 -11.14 8.30
N GLY A 113 7.58 -11.52 7.46
CA GLY A 113 9.00 -11.64 7.81
C GLY A 113 9.70 -10.29 8.06
N LEU A 114 10.65 -10.27 9.00
CA LEU A 114 11.37 -9.04 9.38
C LEU A 114 12.28 -8.51 8.25
N ILE A 115 12.93 -9.40 7.51
CA ILE A 115 13.81 -9.04 6.39
C ILE A 115 12.98 -8.37 5.27
N SER A 116 11.86 -8.98 4.91
CA SER A 116 10.92 -8.43 3.92
C SER A 116 10.36 -7.09 4.39
N PHE A 117 9.94 -6.98 5.65
CA PHE A 117 9.53 -5.71 6.24
C PHE A 117 10.60 -4.61 6.05
N GLY A 118 11.84 -4.84 6.51
CA GLY A 118 12.90 -3.84 6.46
C GLY A 118 13.24 -3.40 5.03
N LYS A 119 13.28 -4.36 4.09
CA LYS A 119 13.54 -4.09 2.67
C LYS A 119 12.45 -3.21 2.05
N HIS A 120 11.18 -3.51 2.30
CA HIS A 120 10.07 -2.83 1.64
C HIS A 120 9.71 -1.49 2.31
N PHE A 121 9.68 -1.45 3.65
CA PHE A 121 9.45 -0.19 4.37
C PHE A 121 10.60 0.81 4.13
N GLY A 122 11.85 0.33 4.12
CA GLY A 122 13.02 1.15 3.82
C GLY A 122 12.98 1.79 2.43
N LYS A 123 12.43 1.12 1.41
CA LYS A 123 12.21 1.73 0.08
C LYS A 123 11.31 2.96 0.18
N LEU A 124 10.18 2.85 0.88
CA LEU A 124 9.23 3.96 1.01
C LEU A 124 9.84 5.16 1.75
N LEU A 125 10.72 4.93 2.73
CA LEU A 125 11.45 6.02 3.41
C LEU A 125 12.38 6.80 2.47
N CYS A 126 12.87 6.17 1.41
CA CYS A 126 13.78 6.77 0.44
C CYS A 126 13.07 7.36 -0.80
N ILE A 127 11.75 7.24 -0.90
CA ILE A 127 10.99 7.73 -2.06
C ILE A 127 10.40 9.10 -1.77
N LYS A 128 10.58 10.00 -2.74
CA LYS A 128 9.93 11.32 -2.72
C LYS A 128 8.51 11.19 -3.28
N SER A 129 7.54 11.18 -2.38
CA SER A 129 6.10 11.19 -2.69
C SER A 129 5.36 12.11 -1.71
N ASP A 130 4.22 12.66 -2.12
CA ASP A 130 3.36 13.44 -1.21
C ASP A 130 2.76 12.53 -0.11
N ASN A 131 2.39 11.30 -0.49
CA ASN A 131 1.86 10.28 0.40
C ASN A 131 2.59 8.95 0.20
N CYS A 132 2.90 8.26 1.29
CA CYS A 132 3.42 6.89 1.30
C CYS A 132 2.44 5.97 2.05
N LEU A 133 2.07 4.86 1.42
CA LEU A 133 1.20 3.83 2.00
C LEU A 133 1.96 2.51 2.07
N PHE A 134 2.13 2.00 3.28
CA PHE A 134 2.74 0.70 3.52
C PHE A 134 1.69 -0.33 3.94
N LEU A 135 1.55 -1.41 3.14
CA LEU A 135 0.58 -2.48 3.36
C LEU A 135 1.28 -3.72 3.93
N ASN A 136 1.20 -3.93 5.25
CA ASN A 136 1.91 -5.00 5.94
C ASN A 136 0.97 -6.16 6.31
N ALA A 137 1.20 -7.35 5.76
CA ALA A 137 0.32 -8.48 6.00
C ALA A 137 0.46 -9.05 7.42
N VAL A 138 -0.65 -9.55 7.97
CA VAL A 138 -0.72 -10.27 9.25
C VAL A 138 -1.24 -11.69 9.05
N ASN A 139 -0.63 -12.68 9.70
CA ASN A 139 -1.07 -14.08 9.64
C ASN A 139 -1.30 -14.71 11.03
N GLN A 140 -1.15 -13.93 12.10
CA GLN A 140 -1.39 -14.42 13.47
C GLN A 140 -2.89 -14.69 13.66
N ARG A 141 -3.24 -15.95 13.94
CA ARG A 141 -4.66 -16.39 13.98
C ARG A 141 -5.44 -15.88 15.21
N THR A 142 -4.76 -15.62 16.32
CA THR A 142 -5.39 -15.14 17.56
C THR A 142 -5.29 -13.62 17.68
N LYS A 143 -6.32 -12.96 18.24
CA LYS A 143 -6.31 -11.51 18.49
C LYS A 143 -5.08 -11.04 19.28
N SER A 144 -4.75 -11.73 20.39
CA SER A 144 -3.59 -11.38 21.22
C SER A 144 -2.26 -11.36 20.43
N ARG A 145 -1.96 -12.44 19.68
CA ARG A 145 -0.75 -12.48 18.84
C ARG A 145 -0.76 -11.46 17.71
N ARG A 146 -1.92 -11.10 17.14
CA ARG A 146 -2.00 -10.01 16.14
C ARG A 146 -1.66 -8.67 16.76
N THR A 147 -2.26 -8.34 17.90
CA THR A 147 -1.97 -7.10 18.61
C THR A 147 -0.48 -7.02 18.95
N GLN A 148 0.10 -8.08 19.50
CA GLN A 148 1.55 -8.14 19.77
C GLN A 148 2.41 -7.94 18.51
N TYR A 149 2.02 -8.55 17.39
CA TYR A 149 2.71 -8.39 16.12
C TYR A 149 2.63 -6.95 15.59
N ILE A 150 1.44 -6.36 15.60
CA ILE A 150 1.19 -4.99 15.17
C ILE A 150 2.00 -4.02 16.04
N ASP A 151 1.90 -4.12 17.36
CA ASP A 151 2.65 -3.27 18.30
C ASP A 151 4.16 -3.38 18.08
N HIS A 152 4.66 -4.60 17.88
CA HIS A 152 6.08 -4.81 17.59
C HIS A 152 6.52 -4.16 16.28
N ARG A 153 5.70 -4.26 15.22
CA ARG A 153 5.98 -3.65 13.91
C ARG A 153 5.92 -2.13 13.95
N LEU A 154 4.93 -1.56 14.63
CA LEU A 154 4.83 -0.13 14.86
C LEU A 154 6.09 0.38 15.60
N ASN A 155 6.51 -0.30 16.66
CA ASN A 155 7.73 0.07 17.38
C ASN A 155 8.99 0.04 16.50
N GLN A 156 9.13 -0.94 15.61
CA GLN A 156 10.23 -1.01 14.65
C GLN A 156 10.19 0.14 13.64
N MET A 157 9.01 0.47 13.13
CA MET A 157 8.83 1.62 12.23
C MET A 157 9.20 2.92 12.95
N LEU A 158 8.81 3.12 14.21
CA LEU A 158 9.23 4.30 14.99
C LEU A 158 10.74 4.38 15.15
N GLN A 159 11.41 3.25 15.44
CA GLN A 159 12.87 3.23 15.57
C GLN A 159 13.55 3.67 14.27
N LEU A 160 13.07 3.16 13.13
CA LEU A 160 13.59 3.54 11.82
C LEU A 160 13.31 5.01 11.49
N LEU A 161 12.09 5.49 11.70
CA LEU A 161 11.71 6.88 11.40
C LEU A 161 12.47 7.88 12.27
N ASN A 162 12.61 7.59 13.56
CA ASN A 162 13.36 8.45 14.48
C ASN A 162 14.89 8.41 14.22
N SER A 163 15.39 7.46 13.40
CA SER A 163 16.78 7.43 12.96
C SER A 163 17.02 8.17 11.64
N GLN A 164 15.98 8.70 11.00
CA GLN A 164 16.07 9.45 9.75
C GLN A 164 15.86 10.96 9.99
N PRO A 165 16.30 11.82 9.06
CA PRO A 165 15.86 13.21 9.02
C PRO A 165 14.34 13.32 9.00
N ALA A 166 13.80 14.47 9.40
CA ALA A 166 12.36 14.72 9.37
C ALA A 166 11.81 14.46 7.96
N VAL A 167 10.82 13.56 7.88
CA VAL A 167 10.14 13.17 6.65
C VAL A 167 8.95 14.10 6.50
N SER A 168 8.92 14.90 5.42
CA SER A 168 7.81 15.81 5.15
C SER A 168 6.60 15.12 4.49
N THR A 169 6.76 13.86 4.09
CA THR A 169 5.75 13.03 3.43
C THR A 169 4.73 12.52 4.44
N ALA A 170 3.43 12.57 4.08
CA ALA A 170 2.39 11.91 4.86
C ALA A 170 2.56 10.39 4.73
N PHE A 171 2.66 9.71 5.87
CA PHE A 171 2.94 8.28 5.89
C PHE A 171 1.79 7.52 6.54
N TYR A 172 1.34 6.47 5.88
CA TYR A 172 0.26 5.61 6.32
C TYR A 172 0.72 4.16 6.35
N VAL A 173 0.25 3.42 7.35
CA VAL A 173 0.53 2.00 7.52
C VAL A 173 -0.80 1.28 7.68
N VAL A 174 -0.99 0.20 6.92
CA VAL A 174 -2.17 -0.64 7.07
C VAL A 174 -1.74 -2.09 7.27
N PHE A 175 -2.25 -2.68 8.34
CA PHE A 175 -2.15 -4.10 8.61
C PHE A 175 -3.36 -4.78 8.02
N TRP A 176 -3.15 -5.85 7.27
CA TRP A 176 -4.22 -6.54 6.53
C TRP A 176 -4.02 -8.06 6.57
N PRO A 177 -5.08 -8.86 6.58
CA PRO A 177 -4.96 -10.32 6.72
C PRO A 177 -4.31 -10.94 5.48
N SER A 178 -3.16 -11.58 5.68
CA SER A 178 -2.37 -12.21 4.62
C SER A 178 -3.15 -13.34 3.93
N PRO A 179 -3.08 -13.51 2.61
CA PRO A 179 -3.63 -14.66 1.90
C PRO A 179 -2.71 -15.90 2.02
N HIS A 180 -1.53 -15.75 2.62
CA HIS A 180 -0.62 -16.86 2.86
C HIS A 180 -1.11 -17.77 4.01
N ASP A 181 -0.54 -18.97 4.10
CA ASP A 181 -0.86 -19.97 5.14
C ASP A 181 -2.34 -20.33 5.25
N HIS A 182 -3.05 -20.28 4.11
CA HIS A 182 -4.48 -20.60 4.00
C HIS A 182 -5.36 -19.76 4.93
N LEU A 183 -4.94 -18.56 5.31
CA LEU A 183 -5.68 -17.76 6.27
C LEU A 183 -7.09 -17.44 5.77
N TRP A 184 -7.23 -17.11 4.49
CA TRP A 184 -8.51 -16.77 3.88
C TRP A 184 -9.44 -17.98 3.75
N ASP A 185 -8.90 -19.20 3.74
CA ASP A 185 -9.68 -20.44 3.72
C ASP A 185 -10.23 -20.79 5.12
N ASN A 186 -9.61 -20.27 6.18
CA ASN A 186 -9.89 -20.64 7.57
C ASN A 186 -10.81 -19.67 8.31
N PHE A 187 -11.08 -18.50 7.74
CA PHE A 187 -11.89 -17.46 8.37
C PHE A 187 -12.83 -16.84 7.34
N SER A 188 -14.06 -16.56 7.76
CA SER A 188 -15.02 -15.81 6.94
C SER A 188 -14.48 -14.41 6.63
N LYS A 189 -14.82 -13.88 5.46
CA LYS A 189 -14.49 -12.53 5.01
C LYS A 189 -14.80 -11.47 6.08
N GLU A 190 -15.94 -11.56 6.75
CA GLU A 190 -16.40 -10.63 7.78
C GLU A 190 -15.46 -10.61 8.99
N ILE A 191 -14.93 -11.78 9.39
CA ILE A 191 -13.93 -11.88 10.45
C ILE A 191 -12.62 -11.25 10.01
N LEU A 192 -12.20 -11.50 8.75
CA LEU A 192 -10.92 -11.02 8.23
C LEU A 192 -10.89 -9.49 8.04
N VAL A 193 -12.00 -8.88 7.60
CA VAL A 193 -12.13 -7.43 7.51
C VAL A 193 -11.87 -6.76 8.87
N ASN A 194 -12.35 -7.35 9.97
CA ASN A 194 -12.11 -6.86 11.32
C ASN A 194 -10.64 -6.95 11.79
N TRP A 195 -9.73 -7.51 10.98
CA TRP A 195 -8.30 -7.54 11.26
C TRP A 195 -7.56 -6.38 10.60
N ILE A 196 -8.24 -5.60 9.75
CA ILE A 196 -7.65 -4.45 9.09
C ILE A 196 -7.47 -3.34 10.12
N GLU A 197 -6.23 -2.89 10.28
CA GLU A 197 -5.89 -1.77 11.17
C GLU A 197 -5.03 -0.77 10.40
N ALA A 198 -5.49 0.49 10.32
CA ALA A 198 -4.78 1.55 9.64
C ALA A 198 -4.29 2.60 10.63
N TYR A 199 -3.12 3.16 10.33
CA TYR A 199 -2.47 4.18 11.14
C TYR A 199 -1.90 5.26 10.24
N GLU A 200 -2.06 6.51 10.68
CA GLU A 200 -1.31 7.64 10.18
C GLU A 200 -0.09 7.87 11.07
N ILE A 201 1.05 8.14 10.45
CA ILE A 201 2.27 8.52 11.15
C ILE A 201 2.33 10.05 11.20
N THR A 202 2.33 10.59 12.41
CA THR A 202 2.45 12.03 12.63
C THR A 202 3.71 12.35 13.41
N GLN A 203 4.41 13.42 13.03
CA GLN A 203 5.52 13.93 13.84
C GLN A 203 4.98 14.94 14.86
N ASN A 204 5.24 14.68 16.13
CA ASN A 204 4.96 15.61 17.20
C ASN A 204 5.89 16.82 17.07
N ARG A 205 5.32 18.02 16.87
CA ARG A 205 6.09 19.25 16.63
C ARG A 205 6.95 19.69 17.82
N GLN A 206 6.57 19.30 19.03
CA GLN A 206 7.29 19.68 20.25
C GLN A 206 8.47 18.74 20.53
N THR A 207 8.23 17.43 20.39
CA THR A 207 9.25 16.41 20.72
C THR A 207 10.08 16.00 19.50
N LEU A 208 9.65 16.36 18.30
CA LEU A 208 10.16 15.89 17.00
C LEU A 208 10.12 14.36 16.84
N LYS A 209 9.40 13.66 17.72
CA LYS A 209 9.22 12.21 17.66
C LYS A 209 8.01 11.86 16.80
N TYR A 210 8.10 10.74 16.10
CA TYR A 210 6.96 10.17 15.40
C TYR A 210 6.03 9.43 16.36
N GLU A 211 4.75 9.51 16.06
CA GLU A 211 3.65 8.87 16.79
C GLU A 211 2.68 8.26 15.76
N PHE A 212 1.97 7.21 16.17
CA PHE A 212 0.94 6.57 15.34
C PHE A 212 -0.45 6.97 15.83
N LYS A 213 -1.24 7.53 14.93
CA LYS A 213 -2.65 7.79 15.14
C LYS A 213 -3.44 6.70 14.42
N LYS A 214 -4.16 5.87 15.19
CA LYS A 214 -5.07 4.88 14.62
C LYS A 214 -6.20 5.58 13.85
N LEU A 215 -6.45 5.13 12.63
CA LEU A 215 -7.55 5.57 11.80
C LEU A 215 -8.78 4.70 12.07
N THR A 216 -9.96 5.31 11.94
CA THR A 216 -11.27 4.68 12.19
C THR A 216 -12.18 4.91 11.01
#